data_AF-A0A248K027-F1
#
_entry.id   AF-A0A248K027-F1
#
_cell.length_a   1.000
_cell.length_b   1.000
_cell.length_c   1.000
_cell.angle_alpha   90.00
_cell.angle_beta   90.00
_cell.angle_gamma   90.00
#
_symmetry.space_group_name_H-M   'P 1'
#
loop_
_entity.id
_entity.type
_entity.pdbx_description
1 polymer ?
#
loop_
_entity_poly.entity_id
_entity_poly.type
_entity_poly.pdbx_seq_one_letter_code
_entity_poly.pdbx_strand_id
1 'polypeptide(L)'
;MRVKVQFLLPVIGVAALGGVLVAAGQVGQDRAARVAQSLDQARTTLVQATDVRAISRAVQRDALNTLLEPAADRGTFVERASMRLTEMGLLVAGLRDRATDAAFLAPQAQALTEMTAMVTAVRGGDEAGALTRLRTTVGPLDAQAAGLAQAFIDTQGQVLDSLAADAGRLQARTSRLTAWGGVLGTAAAMMMSALFLLALLRRPLARWVGAGNDDLRAVMAAAARGDELGDWARALMALRDQAKQRGRRPVPVMRSKPTVLAA
;
A
#
# COMPACT_ATOMS: atom_id res chain seq x y z
N MET A 1 -44.58 -11.49 2.45
CA MET A 1 -43.85 -11.69 1.18
C MET A 1 -42.64 -12.58 1.45
N ARG A 2 -42.57 -13.79 0.89
CA ARG A 2 -41.35 -14.62 0.93
C ARG A 2 -40.46 -14.19 -0.24
N VAL A 3 -39.45 -13.35 0.03
CA VAL A 3 -38.37 -13.12 -0.94
C VAL A 3 -37.75 -14.48 -1.21
N LYS A 4 -37.96 -15.02 -2.41
CA LYS A 4 -37.41 -16.34 -2.78
C LYS A 4 -35.89 -16.25 -2.66
N VAL A 5 -35.30 -17.12 -1.83
CA VAL A 5 -33.84 -17.25 -1.59
C VAL A 5 -33.03 -17.26 -2.89
N GLN A 6 -33.63 -17.69 -4.00
CA GLN A 6 -33.08 -17.61 -5.36
C GLN A 6 -32.65 -16.20 -5.81
N PHE A 7 -33.25 -15.13 -5.26
CA PHE A 7 -32.85 -13.74 -5.56
C PHE A 7 -31.72 -13.22 -4.65
N LEU A 8 -31.52 -13.82 -3.48
CA LEU A 8 -30.44 -13.43 -2.54
C LEU A 8 -29.13 -14.14 -2.84
N LEU A 9 -29.18 -15.34 -3.44
CA LEU A 9 -28.00 -16.15 -3.78
C LEU A 9 -26.92 -15.38 -4.59
N PRO A 10 -27.27 -14.59 -5.63
CA PRO A 10 -26.28 -13.84 -6.40
C PRO A 10 -25.62 -12.72 -5.58
N VAL A 11 -26.40 -12.06 -4.71
CA VAL A 11 -25.91 -10.98 -3.84
C VAL A 11 -24.93 -11.54 -2.79
N ILE A 12 -25.26 -12.68 -2.20
CA ILE A 12 -24.38 -13.38 -1.25
C ILE A 12 -23.08 -13.83 -1.94
N GLY A 13 -23.16 -14.36 -3.16
CA GLY A 13 -21.99 -14.75 -3.94
C GLY A 13 -21.04 -13.58 -4.23
N VAL A 14 -21.58 -12.42 -4.61
CA VAL A 14 -20.80 -11.19 -4.85
C VAL A 14 -20.21 -10.65 -3.55
N ALA A 15 -20.96 -10.66 -2.44
CA ALA A 15 -20.47 -10.21 -1.15
C ALA A 15 -19.33 -11.11 -0.62
N ALA A 16 -19.43 -12.43 -0.79
CA ALA A 16 -18.39 -13.38 -0.42
C ALA A 16 -17.11 -13.18 -1.25
N LEU A 17 -17.23 -12.99 -2.56
CA LEU A 17 -16.12 -12.63 -3.45
C LEU A 17 -15.47 -11.30 -3.06
N GLY A 18 -16.28 -10.28 -2.74
CA GLY A 18 -15.80 -9.01 -2.22
C GLY A 18 -15.02 -9.16 -0.91
N GLY A 19 -15.54 -9.97 0.03
CA GLY A 19 -14.87 -10.26 1.30
C GLY A 19 -13.50 -10.94 1.12
N VAL A 20 -13.39 -11.91 0.22
CA VAL A 20 -12.13 -12.58 -0.10
C VAL A 20 -11.13 -11.61 -0.73
N LEU A 21 -11.57 -10.72 -1.62
CA LEU A 21 -10.72 -9.70 -2.23
C LEU A 21 -10.20 -8.68 -1.20
N VAL A 22 -11.05 -8.22 -0.28
CA VAL A 22 -10.66 -7.30 0.80
C VAL A 22 -9.67 -7.97 1.76
N ALA A 23 -9.93 -9.21 2.17
CA ALA A 23 -9.03 -9.98 3.04
C ALA A 23 -7.66 -10.22 2.38
N ALA A 24 -7.64 -10.55 1.08
CA ALA A 24 -6.40 -10.69 0.32
C ALA A 24 -5.63 -9.35 0.23
N GLY A 25 -6.35 -8.23 0.09
CA GLY A 25 -5.79 -6.88 0.10
C GLY A 25 -5.12 -6.54 1.44
N GLN A 26 -5.78 -6.83 2.57
CA GLN A 26 -5.24 -6.57 3.90
C GLN A 26 -3.97 -7.38 4.18
N VAL A 27 -3.95 -8.67 3.84
CA VAL A 27 -2.75 -9.51 3.97
C VAL A 27 -1.58 -8.97 3.13
N GLY A 28 -1.87 -8.40 1.96
CA GLY A 28 -0.88 -7.72 1.14
C GLY A 28 -0.30 -6.46 1.80
N GLN A 29 -1.17 -5.64 2.41
CA GLN A 29 -0.77 -4.43 3.13
C GLN A 29 0.08 -4.73 4.37
N ASP A 30 -0.30 -5.73 5.18
CA ASP A 30 0.47 -6.13 6.36
C ASP A 30 1.87 -6.65 6.01
N ARG A 31 2.00 -7.33 4.87
CA ARG A 31 3.31 -7.78 4.38
C ARG A 31 4.13 -6.60 3.86
N ALA A 32 3.54 -5.69 3.10
CA ALA A 32 4.22 -4.49 2.62
C ALA A 32 4.70 -3.61 3.78
N ALA A 33 3.87 -3.41 4.79
CA ALA A 33 4.22 -2.65 6.00
C ALA A 33 5.41 -3.28 6.74
N ARG A 34 5.40 -4.60 6.93
CA ARG A 34 6.52 -5.33 7.55
C ARG A 34 7.82 -5.20 6.76
N VAL A 35 7.76 -5.36 5.43
CA VAL A 35 8.94 -5.18 4.58
C VAL A 35 9.46 -3.75 4.66
N ALA A 36 8.58 -2.75 4.59
CA ALA A 36 8.97 -1.34 4.72
C ALA A 36 9.64 -1.04 6.08
N GLN A 37 9.06 -1.54 7.17
CA GLN A 37 9.64 -1.39 8.51
C GLN A 37 11.01 -2.07 8.62
N SER A 38 11.16 -3.29 8.08
CA SER A 38 12.45 -3.99 8.08
C SER A 38 13.51 -3.27 7.24
N LEU A 39 13.12 -2.66 6.13
CA LEU A 39 14.00 -1.89 5.27
C LEU A 39 14.46 -0.60 5.95
N ASP A 40 13.55 0.10 6.63
CA ASP A 40 13.86 1.31 7.40
C ASP A 40 14.81 1.00 8.58
N GLN A 41 14.56 -0.09 9.30
CA GLN A 41 15.44 -0.54 10.37
C GLN A 41 16.82 -0.94 9.84
N ALA A 42 16.90 -1.74 8.78
CA ALA A 42 18.17 -2.14 8.17
C ALA A 42 18.96 -0.92 7.65
N ARG A 43 18.28 0.03 7.00
CA ARG A 43 18.88 1.29 6.52
C ARG A 43 19.42 2.11 7.69
N THR A 44 18.66 2.27 8.76
CA THR A 44 19.08 3.04 9.94
C THR A 44 20.32 2.41 10.58
N THR A 45 20.32 1.09 10.78
CA THR A 45 21.47 0.35 11.31
C THR A 45 22.70 0.48 10.41
N LEU A 46 22.53 0.39 9.08
CA LEU A 46 23.61 0.54 8.11
C LEU A 46 24.23 1.94 8.14
N VAL A 47 23.39 2.99 8.17
CA VAL A 47 23.84 4.39 8.26
C VAL A 47 24.63 4.60 9.54
N GLN A 48 24.08 4.19 10.69
CA GLN A 48 24.77 4.32 11.98
C GLN A 48 26.11 3.58 12.02
N ALA A 49 26.18 2.36 11.48
CA ALA A 49 27.45 1.63 11.39
C ALA A 49 28.47 2.34 10.50
N THR A 50 28.01 2.95 9.40
CA THR A 50 28.85 3.76 8.50
C THR A 50 29.34 5.04 9.20
N ASP A 51 28.49 5.69 9.98
CA ASP A 51 28.83 6.89 10.76
C ASP A 51 29.87 6.57 11.84
N VAL A 52 29.69 5.46 12.57
CA VAL A 52 30.70 4.97 13.54
C VAL A 52 32.05 4.79 12.86
N ARG A 53 32.08 4.19 11.66
CA ARG A 53 33.32 4.00 10.90
C ARG A 53 33.94 5.33 10.45
N ALA A 54 33.13 6.26 9.95
CA ALA A 54 33.59 7.58 9.51
C ALA A 54 34.19 8.36 10.68
N ILE A 55 33.53 8.37 11.83
CA ILE A 55 34.00 9.03 13.04
C ILE A 55 35.24 8.31 13.59
N SER A 56 35.31 6.98 13.58
CA SER A 56 36.52 6.23 13.99
C SER A 56 37.77 6.70 13.24
N ARG A 57 37.69 6.83 11.91
CA ARG A 57 38.80 7.36 11.09
C ARG A 57 39.14 8.81 11.43
N ALA A 58 38.12 9.61 11.70
CA ALA A 58 38.28 11.01 12.06
C ALA A 58 38.97 11.16 13.44
N VAL A 59 38.61 10.31 14.41
CA VAL A 59 39.23 10.18 15.72
C VAL A 59 40.68 9.72 15.60
N GLN A 60 40.96 8.66 14.82
CA GLN A 60 42.34 8.18 14.60
C GLN A 60 43.26 9.28 14.06
N ARG A 61 42.77 10.08 13.10
CA ARG A 61 43.53 11.19 12.55
C ARG A 61 43.80 12.26 13.59
N ASP A 62 42.78 12.67 14.35
CA ASP A 62 42.97 13.70 15.37
C ASP A 62 43.86 13.19 16.52
N ALA A 63 43.69 11.94 16.92
CA ALA A 63 44.52 11.22 17.89
C ALA A 63 45.99 11.19 17.45
N LEU A 64 46.26 10.87 16.19
CA LEU A 64 47.61 10.92 15.64
C LEU A 64 48.17 12.35 15.67
N ASN A 65 47.36 13.35 15.30
CA ASN A 65 47.76 14.75 15.36
C ASN A 65 48.07 15.21 16.79
N THR A 66 47.43 14.65 17.83
CA THR A 66 47.81 14.96 19.22
C THR A 66 49.25 14.58 19.56
N LEU A 67 49.82 13.60 18.85
CA LEU A 67 51.19 13.11 19.06
C LEU A 67 52.21 13.75 18.12
N LEU A 68 51.80 14.11 16.90
CA LEU A 68 52.71 14.61 15.87
C LEU A 68 52.87 16.13 15.87
N GLU A 69 51.84 16.87 16.31
CA GLU A 69 51.83 18.32 16.19
C GLU A 69 52.64 19.01 17.32
N PRO A 70 53.14 20.24 17.08
CA PRO A 70 53.86 21.01 18.09
C PRO A 70 53.04 21.23 19.36
N ALA A 71 53.70 21.30 20.52
CA ALA A 71 53.05 21.43 21.82
C ALA A 71 52.06 22.61 21.92
N ALA A 72 52.30 23.69 21.19
CA ALA A 72 51.42 24.87 21.15
C ALA A 72 50.01 24.57 20.58
N ASP A 73 49.90 23.66 19.60
CA ASP A 73 48.65 23.38 18.88
C ASP A 73 47.95 22.10 19.36
N ARG A 74 48.63 21.26 20.17
CA ARG A 74 48.10 19.98 20.65
C ARG A 74 46.80 20.10 21.43
N GLY A 75 46.62 21.16 22.21
CA GLY A 75 45.42 21.37 23.02
C GLY A 75 44.14 21.28 22.17
N THR A 76 44.14 21.92 21.00
CA THR A 76 42.99 21.91 20.08
C THR A 76 42.71 20.52 19.50
N PHE A 77 43.75 19.73 19.20
CA PHE A 77 43.58 18.34 18.73
C PHE A 77 43.08 17.42 19.83
N VAL A 78 43.57 17.59 21.07
CA VAL A 78 43.14 16.83 22.25
C VAL A 78 41.65 17.07 22.54
N GLU A 79 41.21 18.32 22.48
CA GLU A 79 39.79 18.68 22.65
C GLU A 79 38.92 18.08 21.55
N ARG A 80 39.33 18.24 20.28
CA ARG A 80 38.59 17.69 19.13
C ARG A 80 38.49 16.16 19.18
N ALA A 81 39.60 15.48 19.50
CA ALA A 81 39.62 14.03 19.67
C ALA A 81 38.70 13.58 20.81
N SER A 82 38.71 14.28 21.95
CA SER A 82 37.85 13.97 23.10
C SER A 82 36.35 14.11 22.78
N MET A 83 35.98 15.19 22.08
CA MET A 83 34.62 15.42 21.62
C MET A 83 34.16 14.31 20.67
N ARG A 84 34.98 13.95 19.68
CA ARG A 84 34.64 12.88 18.72
C ARG A 84 34.60 11.50 19.36
N LEU A 85 35.46 11.21 20.33
CA LEU A 85 35.39 9.97 21.12
C LEU A 85 34.08 9.87 21.88
N THR A 86 33.60 11.00 22.43
CA THR A 86 32.30 11.06 23.12
C THR A 86 31.14 10.82 22.16
N GLU A 87 31.14 11.51 21.01
CA GLU A 87 30.15 11.33 19.94
C GLU A 87 30.11 9.87 19.45
N MET A 88 31.29 9.29 19.19
CA MET A 88 31.42 7.90 18.78
C MET A 88 30.91 6.92 19.84
N GLY A 89 31.17 7.19 21.12
CA GLY A 89 30.62 6.42 22.24
C GLY A 89 29.10 6.41 22.26
N LEU A 90 28.46 7.56 22.02
CA LEU A 90 27.00 7.68 21.91
C LEU A 90 26.45 6.88 20.72
N LEU A 91 27.12 6.94 19.56
CA LEU A 91 26.71 6.17 18.38
C LEU A 91 26.86 4.67 18.58
N VAL A 92 27.97 4.22 19.18
CA VAL A 92 28.19 2.80 19.50
C VAL A 92 27.17 2.29 20.50
N ALA A 93 26.81 3.09 21.51
CA ALA A 93 25.75 2.75 22.46
C ALA A 93 24.39 2.64 21.77
N GLY A 94 24.01 3.64 20.96
CA GLY A 94 22.76 3.61 20.22
C GLY A 94 22.68 2.47 19.19
N LEU A 95 23.81 2.10 18.59
CA LEU A 95 23.87 0.97 17.67
C LEU A 95 23.75 -0.37 18.41
N ARG A 96 24.31 -0.48 19.62
CA ARG A 96 24.18 -1.68 20.47
C ARG A 96 22.72 -2.01 20.78
N ASP A 97 21.89 -1.00 21.01
CA ASP A 97 20.45 -1.22 21.27
C ASP A 97 19.70 -1.79 20.05
N ARG A 98 20.22 -1.58 18.84
CA ARG A 98 19.61 -2.00 17.56
C ARG A 98 20.24 -3.25 16.97
N ALA A 99 21.49 -3.54 17.31
CA ALA A 99 22.31 -4.61 16.75
C ALA A 99 23.17 -5.24 17.85
N THR A 100 22.52 -5.78 18.90
CA THR A 100 23.18 -6.31 20.11
C THR A 100 24.29 -7.32 19.82
N ASP A 101 24.13 -8.10 18.75
CA ASP A 101 25.00 -9.23 18.42
C ASP A 101 26.08 -8.85 17.38
N ALA A 102 26.21 -7.56 17.04
CA ALA A 102 27.20 -7.11 16.08
C ALA A 102 28.62 -7.30 16.63
N ALA A 103 29.36 -8.23 16.04
CA ALA A 103 30.67 -8.69 16.50
C ALA A 103 31.73 -7.57 16.65
N PHE A 104 31.59 -6.46 15.92
CA PHE A 104 32.52 -5.34 16.01
C PHE A 104 32.31 -4.44 17.24
N LEU A 105 31.14 -4.48 17.89
CA LEU A 105 30.80 -3.56 18.97
C LEU A 105 31.69 -3.72 20.22
N ALA A 106 32.06 -4.95 20.57
CA ALA A 106 32.93 -5.20 21.72
C ALA A 106 34.37 -4.71 21.47
N PRO A 107 35.04 -5.10 20.36
CA PRO A 107 36.33 -4.52 19.97
C PRO A 107 36.29 -3.00 19.84
N GLN A 108 35.21 -2.43 19.29
CA GLN A 108 35.07 -0.99 19.13
C GLN A 108 34.98 -0.25 20.47
N ALA A 109 34.24 -0.80 21.43
CA ALA A 109 34.17 -0.23 22.78
C ALA A 109 35.53 -0.27 23.49
N GLN A 110 36.28 -1.37 23.32
CA GLN A 110 37.63 -1.49 23.87
C GLN A 110 38.58 -0.48 23.22
N ALA A 111 38.54 -0.34 21.89
CA ALA A 111 39.34 0.65 21.16
C ALA A 111 39.01 2.09 21.63
N LEU A 112 37.74 2.41 21.87
CA LEU A 112 37.32 3.71 22.42
C LEU A 112 37.91 3.99 23.80
N THR A 113 37.88 2.99 24.70
CA THR A 113 38.49 3.10 26.03
C THR A 113 39.99 3.37 25.94
N GLU A 114 40.70 2.60 25.11
CA GLU A 114 42.15 2.73 24.94
C GLU A 114 42.54 4.05 24.25
N MET A 115 41.78 4.50 23.25
CA MET A 115 41.96 5.82 22.62
C MET A 115 41.73 6.95 23.61
N THR A 116 40.71 6.84 24.47
CA THR A 116 40.44 7.83 25.52
C THR A 116 41.60 7.90 26.51
N ALA A 117 42.10 6.74 26.94
CA ALA A 117 43.24 6.66 27.84
C ALA A 117 44.52 7.23 27.21
N MET A 118 44.72 7.03 25.90
CA MET A 118 45.82 7.62 25.14
C MET A 118 45.71 9.16 25.06
N VAL A 119 44.54 9.70 24.69
CA VAL A 119 44.33 11.17 24.64
C VAL A 119 44.53 11.81 26.02
N THR A 120 44.09 11.15 27.09
CA THR A 120 44.33 11.58 28.47
C THR A 120 45.81 11.58 28.83
N ALA A 121 46.58 10.57 28.39
CA ALA A 121 48.03 10.53 28.60
C ALA A 121 48.75 11.69 27.91
N VAL A 122 48.38 12.01 26.66
CA VAL A 122 48.91 13.18 25.94
C VAL A 122 48.58 14.48 26.67
N ARG A 123 47.34 14.62 27.17
CA ARG A 123 46.93 15.79 27.97
C ARG A 123 47.75 15.92 29.26
N GLY A 124 48.14 14.80 29.86
CA GLY A 124 49.00 14.74 31.06
C GLY A 124 50.50 14.91 30.78
N GLY A 125 50.92 15.08 29.51
CA GLY A 125 52.32 15.21 29.12
C GLY A 125 53.07 13.89 28.92
N ASP A 126 52.40 12.73 29.01
CA ASP A 126 53.01 11.41 28.78
C ASP A 126 52.91 11.00 27.30
N GLU A 127 53.68 11.68 26.45
CA GLU A 127 53.71 11.43 25.00
C GLU A 127 54.31 10.06 24.65
N ALA A 128 55.36 9.65 25.37
CA ALA A 128 56.03 8.38 25.12
C ALA A 128 55.13 7.18 25.47
N GLY A 129 54.42 7.25 26.60
CA GLY A 129 53.42 6.26 26.99
C GLY A 129 52.24 6.24 26.02
N ALA A 130 51.74 7.40 25.61
CA ALA A 130 50.66 7.50 24.62
C ALA A 130 51.05 6.91 23.25
N LEU A 131 52.26 7.20 22.75
CA LEU A 131 52.77 6.64 21.49
C LEU A 131 52.95 5.11 21.58
N THR A 132 53.44 4.62 22.72
CA THR A 132 53.57 3.17 22.97
C THR A 132 52.20 2.51 22.93
N ARG A 133 51.23 3.04 23.68
CA ARG A 133 49.83 2.55 23.69
C ARG A 133 49.19 2.60 22.30
N LEU A 134 49.46 3.65 21.51
CA LEU A 134 48.96 3.75 20.14
C LEU A 134 49.43 2.56 19.30
N ARG A 135 50.71 2.22 19.37
CA ARG A 135 51.33 1.18 18.56
C ARG A 135 50.96 -0.23 19.01
N THR A 136 50.94 -0.48 20.31
CA THR A 136 50.81 -1.85 20.85
C THR A 136 49.36 -2.25 21.09
N THR A 137 48.47 -1.28 21.33
CA THR A 137 47.11 -1.56 21.82
C THR A 137 46.05 -0.93 20.94
N VAL A 138 46.05 0.39 20.80
CA VAL A 138 44.99 1.11 20.07
C VAL A 138 44.96 0.72 18.59
N GLY A 139 46.10 0.77 17.90
CA GLY A 139 46.19 0.47 16.47
C GLY A 139 45.67 -0.94 16.11
N PRO A 140 46.15 -2.01 16.77
CA PRO A 140 45.64 -3.36 16.53
C PRO A 140 44.15 -3.54 16.82
N LEU A 141 43.66 -3.01 17.96
CA LEU A 141 42.24 -3.10 18.33
C LEU A 141 41.34 -2.35 17.34
N ASP A 142 41.76 -1.16 16.94
CA ASP A 142 41.03 -0.34 15.98
C ASP A 142 41.01 -0.99 14.59
N ALA A 143 42.13 -1.54 14.13
CA ALA A 143 42.18 -2.28 12.86
C ALA A 143 41.25 -3.49 12.88
N GLN A 144 41.22 -4.24 13.99
CA GLN A 144 40.29 -5.35 14.19
C GLN A 144 38.83 -4.88 14.17
N ALA A 145 38.50 -3.85 14.93
CA ALA A 145 37.16 -3.27 14.99
C ALA A 145 36.71 -2.76 13.61
N ALA A 146 37.58 -2.08 12.87
CA ALA A 146 37.31 -1.57 11.53
C ALA A 146 37.07 -2.69 10.51
N GLY A 147 37.83 -3.79 10.58
CA GLY A 147 37.62 -4.98 9.75
C GLY A 147 36.26 -5.62 10.00
N LEU A 148 35.89 -5.83 11.27
CA LEU A 148 34.60 -6.38 11.64
C LEU A 148 33.43 -5.43 11.30
N ALA A 149 33.63 -4.12 11.46
CA ALA A 149 32.65 -3.12 11.07
C ALA A 149 32.42 -3.10 9.55
N GLN A 150 33.47 -3.25 8.73
CA GLN A 150 33.31 -3.40 7.28
C GLN A 150 32.47 -4.63 6.94
N ALA A 151 32.82 -5.80 7.50
CA ALA A 151 32.10 -7.03 7.24
C ALA A 151 30.62 -6.92 7.65
N PHE A 152 30.35 -6.25 8.77
CA PHE A 152 28.97 -5.94 9.19
C PHE A 152 28.25 -5.02 8.21
N ILE A 153 28.87 -3.92 7.78
CA ILE A 153 28.32 -2.99 6.79
C ILE A 153 28.00 -3.73 5.48
N ASP A 154 28.91 -4.56 4.99
CA ASP A 154 28.72 -5.34 3.76
C ASP A 154 27.54 -6.32 3.91
N THR A 155 27.46 -7.02 5.04
CA THR A 155 26.36 -7.93 5.34
C THR A 155 25.02 -7.20 5.41
N GLN A 156 24.96 -6.05 6.08
CA GLN A 156 23.75 -5.23 6.14
C GLN A 156 23.36 -4.65 4.78
N GLY A 157 24.35 -4.31 3.93
CA GLY A 157 24.11 -3.94 2.53
C GLY A 157 23.42 -5.06 1.75
N GLN A 158 23.91 -6.30 1.86
CA GLN A 158 23.28 -7.46 1.24
C GLN A 158 21.86 -7.72 1.75
N VAL A 159 21.62 -7.54 3.06
CA VAL A 159 20.27 -7.64 3.65
C VAL A 159 19.36 -6.57 3.04
N LEU A 160 19.82 -5.32 2.95
CA LEU A 160 19.04 -4.22 2.36
C LEU A 160 18.68 -4.49 0.90
N ASP A 161 19.63 -4.97 0.10
CA ASP A 161 19.42 -5.33 -1.31
C ASP A 161 18.40 -6.47 -1.44
N SER A 162 18.48 -7.48 -0.56
CA SER A 162 17.52 -8.58 -0.53
C SER A 162 16.10 -8.13 -0.19
N LEU A 163 15.95 -7.23 0.80
CA LEU A 163 14.67 -6.65 1.19
C LEU A 163 14.09 -5.76 0.09
N ALA A 164 14.94 -4.98 -0.60
CA ALA A 164 14.52 -4.17 -1.74
C ALA A 164 14.03 -5.04 -2.91
N ALA A 165 14.73 -6.15 -3.19
CA ALA A 165 14.30 -7.12 -4.19
C ALA A 165 12.96 -7.77 -3.81
N ASP A 166 12.76 -8.12 -2.55
CA ASP A 166 11.49 -8.67 -2.04
C ASP A 166 10.34 -7.66 -2.11
N ALA A 167 10.58 -6.40 -1.76
CA ALA A 167 9.61 -5.32 -1.92
C ALA A 167 9.20 -5.18 -3.41
N GLY A 168 10.16 -5.20 -4.33
CA GLY A 168 9.90 -5.16 -5.77
C GLY A 168 9.09 -6.36 -6.26
N ARG A 169 9.41 -7.57 -5.79
CA ARG A 169 8.63 -8.79 -6.09
C ARG A 169 7.21 -8.70 -5.55
N LEU A 170 7.03 -8.21 -4.33
CA LEU A 170 5.72 -8.03 -3.71
C LEU A 170 4.89 -7.02 -4.51
N GLN A 171 5.46 -5.86 -4.84
CA GLN A 171 4.80 -4.84 -5.63
C GLN A 171 4.39 -5.36 -7.02
N ALA A 172 5.26 -6.10 -7.70
CA ALA A 172 4.96 -6.69 -9.00
C ALA A 172 3.89 -7.79 -8.95
N ARG A 173 3.74 -8.48 -7.81
CA ARG A 173 2.64 -9.44 -7.59
C ARG A 173 1.34 -8.72 -7.28
N THR A 174 1.37 -7.72 -6.40
CA THR A 174 0.20 -6.92 -6.05
C THR A 174 -0.34 -6.17 -7.27
N SER A 175 0.51 -5.55 -8.10
CA SER A 175 0.08 -4.88 -9.33
C SER A 175 -0.61 -5.83 -10.31
N ARG A 176 -0.06 -7.06 -10.48
CA ARG A 176 -0.68 -8.11 -11.29
C ARG A 176 -2.04 -8.53 -10.72
N LEU A 177 -2.14 -8.74 -9.42
CA LEU A 177 -3.40 -9.11 -8.77
C LEU A 177 -4.45 -8.00 -8.87
N THR A 178 -4.07 -6.73 -8.71
CA THR A 178 -4.98 -5.59 -8.88
C THR A 178 -5.44 -5.47 -10.32
N ALA A 179 -4.56 -5.69 -11.31
CA ALA A 179 -4.93 -5.71 -12.72
C ALA A 179 -5.95 -6.83 -13.03
N TRP A 180 -5.68 -8.06 -12.58
CA TRP A 180 -6.63 -9.18 -12.73
C TRP A 180 -7.94 -8.94 -11.98
N GLY A 181 -7.88 -8.36 -10.77
CA GLY A 181 -9.06 -7.99 -10.00
C GLY A 181 -9.92 -6.96 -10.71
N GLY A 182 -9.31 -5.95 -11.34
CA GLY A 182 -10.02 -4.96 -12.15
C GLY A 182 -10.68 -5.58 -13.38
N VAL A 183 -9.99 -6.46 -14.10
CA VAL A 183 -10.54 -7.18 -15.27
C VAL A 183 -11.69 -8.10 -14.87
N LEU A 184 -11.52 -8.90 -13.81
CA LEU A 184 -12.57 -9.81 -13.34
C LEU A 184 -13.77 -9.03 -12.77
N GLY A 185 -13.52 -7.95 -12.03
CA GLY A 185 -14.57 -7.10 -11.47
C GLY A 185 -15.40 -6.41 -12.55
N THR A 186 -14.75 -5.86 -13.58
CA THR A 186 -15.43 -5.26 -14.73
C THR A 186 -16.22 -6.30 -15.53
N ALA A 187 -15.64 -7.47 -15.81
CA ALA A 187 -16.34 -8.57 -16.49
C ALA A 187 -17.58 -9.04 -15.70
N ALA A 188 -17.46 -9.20 -14.37
CA ALA A 188 -18.58 -9.56 -13.50
C ALA A 188 -19.66 -8.48 -13.48
N ALA A 189 -19.28 -7.20 -13.41
CA ALA A 189 -20.21 -6.07 -13.46
C ALA A 189 -20.96 -5.99 -14.80
N MET A 190 -20.27 -6.24 -15.92
CA MET A 190 -20.89 -6.30 -17.24
C MET A 190 -21.87 -7.48 -17.34
N MET A 191 -21.48 -8.66 -16.86
CA MET A 191 -22.35 -9.84 -16.86
C MET A 191 -23.59 -9.64 -15.99
N MET A 192 -23.42 -9.08 -14.78
CA MET A 192 -24.53 -8.74 -13.89
C MET A 192 -25.46 -7.70 -14.50
N SER A 193 -24.91 -6.65 -15.10
CA SER A 193 -25.69 -5.63 -15.81
C SER A 193 -26.49 -6.24 -16.97
N ALA A 194 -25.86 -7.11 -17.77
CA ALA A 194 -26.54 -7.81 -18.86
C ALA A 194 -27.66 -8.74 -18.37
N LEU A 195 -27.40 -9.53 -17.31
CA LEU A 195 -28.41 -10.39 -16.69
C LEU A 195 -29.56 -9.59 -16.09
N PHE A 196 -29.28 -8.45 -15.46
CA PHE A 196 -30.27 -7.53 -14.93
C PHE A 196 -31.15 -6.98 -16.06
N LEU A 197 -30.56 -6.48 -17.15
CA LEU A 197 -31.31 -6.02 -18.33
C LEU A 197 -32.16 -7.15 -18.95
N LEU A 198 -31.63 -8.37 -19.05
CA LEU A 198 -32.36 -9.52 -19.59
C LEU A 198 -33.52 -9.95 -18.68
N ALA A 199 -33.31 -9.95 -17.36
CA ALA A 199 -34.30 -10.39 -16.39
C ALA A 199 -35.40 -9.34 -16.14
N LEU A 200 -35.04 -8.06 -16.05
CA LEU A 200 -35.97 -6.97 -15.72
C LEU A 200 -36.56 -6.25 -16.92
N LEU A 201 -35.86 -6.14 -18.05
CA LEU A 201 -36.44 -5.52 -19.25
C LEU A 201 -36.91 -6.58 -20.23
N ARG A 202 -36.00 -7.43 -20.71
CA ARG A 202 -36.32 -8.31 -21.86
C ARG A 202 -37.40 -9.34 -21.55
N ARG A 203 -37.31 -10.08 -20.44
CA ARG A 203 -38.31 -11.11 -20.09
C ARG A 203 -39.73 -10.54 -19.87
N PRO A 204 -39.92 -9.47 -19.08
CA PRO A 204 -41.25 -8.88 -18.96
C PRO A 204 -41.70 -8.18 -20.24
N LEU A 205 -40.84 -7.43 -20.96
CA LEU A 205 -41.23 -6.85 -22.26
C LEU A 205 -41.60 -7.92 -23.28
N ALA A 206 -40.86 -9.04 -23.37
CA ALA A 206 -41.18 -10.12 -24.30
C ALA A 206 -42.51 -10.81 -23.95
N ARG A 207 -42.88 -10.90 -22.67
CA ARG A 207 -44.23 -11.34 -22.28
C ARG A 207 -45.30 -10.32 -22.65
N TRP A 208 -45.00 -9.03 -22.53
CA TRP A 208 -45.90 -7.94 -22.90
C TRP A 208 -46.12 -7.82 -24.41
N VAL A 209 -45.05 -7.91 -25.20
CA VAL A 209 -45.06 -7.81 -26.67
C VAL A 209 -45.49 -9.13 -27.31
N GLY A 210 -45.10 -10.27 -26.76
CA GLY A 210 -45.56 -11.60 -27.19
C GLY A 210 -47.04 -11.88 -26.92
N ALA A 211 -47.65 -11.15 -25.95
CA ALA A 211 -49.10 -11.13 -25.76
C ALA A 211 -49.84 -10.33 -26.86
N GLY A 212 -49.11 -9.68 -27.77
CA GLY A 212 -49.64 -8.85 -28.86
C GLY A 212 -50.38 -9.59 -29.96
N ASN A 213 -50.55 -10.92 -29.87
CA ASN A 213 -51.33 -11.69 -30.85
C ASN A 213 -52.67 -12.26 -30.36
N ASP A 214 -53.10 -12.03 -29.11
CA ASP A 214 -54.54 -12.03 -28.67
C ASP A 214 -54.75 -12.10 -27.15
N ASP A 215 -53.70 -12.22 -26.32
CA ASP A 215 -53.91 -12.55 -24.91
C ASP A 215 -54.02 -11.32 -23.97
N LEU A 216 -55.17 -10.65 -24.05
CA LEU A 216 -55.59 -9.55 -23.18
C LEU A 216 -55.53 -9.85 -21.67
N ARG A 217 -55.50 -11.13 -21.28
CA ARG A 217 -55.40 -11.54 -19.87
C ARG A 217 -54.03 -11.25 -19.27
N ALA A 218 -52.96 -11.30 -20.07
CA ALA A 218 -51.60 -11.03 -19.59
C ALA A 218 -51.39 -9.56 -19.20
N VAL A 219 -51.95 -8.63 -19.98
CA VAL A 219 -51.90 -7.18 -19.71
C VAL A 219 -52.73 -6.83 -18.46
N MET A 220 -53.91 -7.44 -18.31
CA MET A 220 -54.75 -7.25 -17.13
C MET A 220 -54.12 -7.84 -15.85
N ALA A 221 -53.44 -8.98 -15.95
CA ALA A 221 -52.73 -9.58 -14.82
C ALA A 221 -51.53 -8.73 -14.37
N ALA A 222 -50.86 -8.04 -15.31
CA ALA A 222 -49.75 -7.15 -14.99
C ALA A 222 -50.18 -5.83 -14.33
N ALA A 223 -51.38 -5.32 -14.65
CA ALA A 223 -51.94 -4.12 -14.02
C ALA A 223 -52.34 -4.27 -12.55
N ALA A 224 -52.50 -5.51 -12.08
CA ALA A 224 -52.72 -5.83 -10.67
C ALA A 224 -51.43 -5.78 -9.82
N ARG A 225 -50.26 -5.51 -10.44
CA ARG A 225 -49.00 -5.31 -9.70
C ARG A 225 -48.97 -3.94 -9.03
N GLY A 226 -48.39 -3.88 -7.84
CA GLY A 226 -48.19 -2.66 -7.05
C GLY A 226 -46.82 -1.99 -7.22
N ASP A 227 -46.10 -2.31 -8.30
CA ASP A 227 -44.81 -1.68 -8.65
C ASP A 227 -44.97 -0.77 -9.86
N GLU A 228 -43.91 -0.03 -10.21
CA GLU A 228 -43.89 0.95 -11.30
C GLU A 228 -44.35 0.33 -12.65
N LEU A 229 -44.05 -0.94 -12.89
CA LEU A 229 -44.51 -1.66 -14.09
C LEU A 229 -46.05 -1.83 -14.12
N GLY A 230 -46.69 -1.93 -12.95
CA GLY A 230 -48.15 -1.91 -12.80
C GLY A 230 -48.77 -0.54 -13.06
N ASP A 231 -48.10 0.55 -12.71
CA ASP A 231 -48.54 1.91 -13.04
C ASP A 231 -48.52 2.15 -14.56
N TRP A 232 -47.44 1.74 -15.24
CA TRP A 232 -47.35 1.79 -16.71
C TRP A 232 -48.43 0.94 -17.38
N ALA A 233 -48.73 -0.23 -16.83
CA ALA A 233 -49.79 -1.10 -17.32
C ALA A 233 -51.18 -0.45 -17.21
N ARG A 234 -51.47 0.20 -16.08
CA ARG A 234 -52.73 0.96 -15.86
C ARG A 234 -52.84 2.15 -16.80
N ALA A 235 -51.76 2.89 -17.02
CA ALA A 235 -51.73 4.01 -17.97
C ALA A 235 -52.04 3.56 -19.41
N LEU A 236 -51.47 2.44 -19.85
CA LEU A 236 -51.74 1.84 -21.17
C LEU A 236 -53.20 1.38 -21.31
N MET A 237 -53.78 0.77 -20.27
CA MET A 237 -55.21 0.41 -20.27
C MET A 237 -56.10 1.65 -20.36
N ALA A 238 -55.78 2.73 -19.64
CA ALA A 238 -56.53 3.99 -19.72
C ALA A 238 -56.44 4.60 -21.14
N LEU A 239 -55.27 4.58 -21.77
CA LEU A 239 -55.07 5.08 -23.13
C LEU A 239 -55.88 4.28 -24.15
N ARG A 240 -55.92 2.94 -24.00
CA ARG A 240 -56.75 2.05 -24.82
C ARG A 240 -58.24 2.34 -24.64
N ASP A 241 -58.70 2.52 -23.41
CA ASP A 241 -60.11 2.77 -23.13
C ASP A 241 -60.53 4.15 -23.68
N GLN A 242 -59.65 5.15 -23.62
CA GLN A 242 -59.84 6.42 -24.32
C GLN A 242 -59.88 6.26 -25.85
N ALA A 243 -59.02 5.42 -26.45
CA ALA A 243 -59.04 5.14 -27.89
C ALA A 243 -60.33 4.42 -28.32
N LYS A 244 -60.82 3.45 -27.53
CA LYS A 244 -62.12 2.78 -27.78
C LYS A 244 -63.29 3.75 -27.67
N GLN A 245 -63.25 4.68 -26.72
CA GLN A 245 -64.28 5.73 -26.59
C GLN A 245 -64.24 6.71 -27.76
N ARG A 246 -63.07 7.07 -28.29
CA ARG A 246 -62.94 7.89 -29.51
C ARG A 246 -63.43 7.16 -30.76
N GLY A 247 -63.13 5.87 -30.90
CA GLY A 247 -63.63 5.04 -32.01
C GLY A 247 -65.15 4.77 -31.96
N ARG A 248 -65.80 4.98 -30.81
CA ARG A 248 -67.26 4.84 -30.62
C ARG A 248 -68.05 6.13 -30.82
N ARG A 249 -67.41 7.27 -31.08
CA ARG A 249 -68.16 8.49 -31.44
C ARG A 249 -68.74 8.31 -32.85
N PRO A 250 -70.07 8.34 -33.03
CA PRO A 250 -70.66 8.26 -34.36
C PRO A 250 -70.23 9.48 -35.17
N VAL A 251 -69.78 9.24 -36.41
CA VAL A 251 -69.49 10.30 -37.39
C VAL A 251 -70.77 11.13 -37.53
N PRO A 252 -70.71 12.47 -37.38
CA PRO A 252 -71.91 13.30 -37.49
C PRO A 252 -72.48 13.15 -38.90
N VAL A 253 -73.71 12.63 -38.98
CA VAL A 253 -74.46 12.48 -40.23
C VAL A 253 -74.67 13.88 -40.80
N MET A 254 -73.93 14.23 -41.86
CA MET A 254 -74.19 15.43 -42.65
C MET A 254 -75.60 15.31 -43.25
N ARG A 255 -76.54 16.12 -42.78
CA ARG A 255 -77.85 16.29 -43.41
C ARG A 255 -77.67 16.84 -44.82
N SER A 256 -77.92 16.02 -45.84
CA SER A 256 -78.03 16.45 -47.23
C SER A 256 -79.28 17.32 -47.41
N LYS A 257 -79.12 18.53 -47.96
CA LYS A 257 -80.23 19.40 -48.41
C LYS A 257 -80.99 18.71 -49.56
N PRO A 258 -82.33 18.75 -49.59
CA PRO A 258 -83.10 18.25 -50.72
C PRO A 258 -83.10 19.26 -51.87
N THR A 259 -82.66 18.81 -53.04
CA THR A 259 -82.79 19.51 -54.31
C THR A 259 -84.22 19.32 -54.82
N VAL A 260 -85.00 20.40 -54.92
CA VAL A 260 -86.29 20.42 -55.61
C VAL A 260 -86.03 20.73 -57.08
N LEU A 261 -86.41 19.82 -57.97
CA LEU A 261 -86.43 20.01 -59.43
C LEU A 261 -87.88 20.10 -59.90
N ALA A 262 -88.13 21.15 -60.67
CA ALA A 262 -89.40 21.55 -61.25
C ALA A 262 -89.92 20.58 -62.32
N ALA A 263 -91.24 20.61 -62.51
CA ALA A 263 -91.93 20.29 -63.76
C ALA A 263 -92.76 21.53 -64.16
#